data_AF-A0A6J6WS84-F1
#
_entry.id   AF-A0A6J6WS84-F1
#
_cell.length_a   1.000
_cell.length_b   1.000
_cell.length_c   1.000
_cell.angle_alpha   90.00
_cell.angle_beta   90.00
_cell.angle_gamma   90.00
#
_symmetry.space_group_name_H-M   'P 1'
#
loop_
_entity.id
_entity.type
_entity.pdbx_description
1 polymer ?
#
loop_
_entity_poly.entity_id
_entity_poly.type
_entity_poly.pdbx_seq_one_letter_code
_entity_poly.pdbx_strand_id
1 'polypeptide(L)'
;MDVIYRASREEDLVLRQELDYLAAQSNGSTRVHYLIGSRKEHPMDARTLTNLVPRFADSDIYICGPGPLVEAVRNAARDCGVPKNRFHDEAFAFHSD
;
A
#
# COMPACT_ATOMS: atom_id res chain seq x y z
N MET A 1 -4.32 7.65 8.95
CA MET A 1 -4.22 6.36 8.25
C MET A 1 -4.02 6.65 6.78
N ASP A 2 -2.98 6.06 6.20
CA ASP A 2 -2.68 6.20 4.78
C ASP A 2 -2.98 4.88 4.08
N VAL A 3 -3.83 4.92 3.07
CA VAL A 3 -4.19 3.77 2.23
C VAL A 3 -3.47 3.95 0.90
N ILE A 4 -2.62 3.00 0.52
CA ILE A 4 -1.94 3.01 -0.77
C ILE A 4 -2.62 1.97 -1.67
N TYR A 5 -3.34 2.41 -2.70
CA TYR A 5 -4.01 1.53 -3.65
C TYR A 5 -3.32 1.61 -5.01
N ARG A 6 -2.68 0.51 -5.39
CA ARG A 6 -2.05 0.32 -6.69
C ARG A 6 -2.98 -0.27 -7.73
N ALA A 7 -2.93 0.27 -8.93
CA ALA A 7 -3.55 -0.30 -10.12
C ALA A 7 -2.71 -0.03 -11.37
N SER A 8 -2.80 -0.88 -12.40
CA SER A 8 -2.10 -0.63 -13.67
C SER A 8 -2.80 0.48 -14.46
N ARG A 9 -4.13 0.54 -14.40
CA ARG A 9 -4.97 1.51 -15.09
C ARG A 9 -6.04 2.03 -14.13
N GLU A 10 -6.61 3.18 -14.46
CA GLU A 10 -7.59 3.85 -13.61
C GLU A 10 -8.89 3.03 -13.45
N GLU A 11 -9.31 2.33 -14.50
CA GLU A 11 -10.48 1.44 -14.49
C GLU A 11 -10.32 0.21 -13.58
N ASP A 12 -9.08 -0.14 -13.19
CA ASP A 12 -8.82 -1.28 -12.31
C ASP A 12 -8.93 -0.89 -10.81
N LEU A 13 -9.27 0.37 -10.50
CA LEU A 13 -9.53 0.85 -9.14
C LEU A 13 -10.96 0.49 -8.69
N VAL A 14 -11.14 -0.77 -8.36
CA VAL A 14 -12.39 -1.30 -7.80
C VAL A 14 -12.70 -0.61 -6.47
N LEU A 15 -13.96 -0.22 -6.26
CA LEU A 15 -14.44 0.52 -5.08
C LEU A 15 -13.79 1.90 -4.86
N ARG A 16 -13.30 2.56 -5.92
CA ARG A 16 -12.71 3.90 -5.80
C ARG A 16 -13.66 4.91 -5.16
N GLN A 17 -14.91 4.98 -5.62
CA GLN A 17 -15.87 5.98 -5.15
C GLN A 17 -16.18 5.81 -3.66
N GLU A 18 -16.26 4.56 -3.21
CA GLU A 18 -16.48 4.18 -1.83
C GLU A 18 -15.27 4.54 -0.95
N LEU A 19 -14.04 4.29 -1.43
CA LEU A 19 -12.82 4.72 -0.75
C LEU A 19 -12.73 6.25 -0.64
N ASP A 20 -13.02 6.97 -1.73
CA ASP A 20 -13.05 8.43 -1.77
C ASP A 20 -14.11 8.98 -0.78
N TYR A 21 -15.29 8.37 -0.75
CA TYR A 21 -16.35 8.72 0.20
C TYR A 21 -15.88 8.53 1.65
N LEU A 22 -15.30 7.38 2.00
CA LEU A 22 -14.80 7.11 3.35
C LEU A 22 -13.68 8.06 3.76
N ALA A 23 -12.78 8.41 2.83
CA ALA A 23 -11.73 9.38 3.07
C ALA A 23 -12.32 10.78 3.35
N ALA A 24 -13.33 11.20 2.57
CA ALA A 24 -14.02 12.47 2.77
C ALA A 24 -14.78 12.54 4.11
N GLN A 25 -15.38 11.43 4.55
CA GLN A 25 -16.07 11.34 5.85
C GLN A 25 -15.11 11.23 7.05
N SER A 26 -13.80 11.01 6.83
CA SER A 26 -12.83 10.78 7.90
C SER A 26 -12.39 12.05 8.64
N ASN A 27 -12.87 13.23 8.26
CA ASN A 27 -12.40 14.52 8.80
C ASN A 27 -10.86 14.68 8.71
N GLY A 28 -10.25 14.15 7.64
CA GLY A 28 -8.82 14.22 7.38
C GLY A 28 -7.97 13.19 8.13
N SER A 29 -8.58 12.26 8.87
CA SER A 29 -7.84 11.17 9.53
C SER A 29 -7.39 10.08 8.57
N THR A 30 -8.01 9.98 7.39
CA THR A 30 -7.68 9.00 6.34
C THR A 30 -7.29 9.71 5.05
N ARG A 31 -6.24 9.20 4.39
CA ARG A 31 -5.80 9.63 3.06
C ARG A 31 -5.65 8.41 2.17
N VAL A 32 -6.14 8.50 0.94
CA VAL A 32 -6.00 7.44 -0.06
C VAL A 32 -5.06 7.93 -1.15
N HIS A 33 -4.02 7.14 -1.41
CA HIS A 33 -2.99 7.39 -2.41
C HIS A 33 -3.19 6.39 -3.55
N TYR A 34 -3.75 6.86 -4.67
CA TYR A 34 -3.92 6.03 -5.87
C TYR A 34 -2.64 6.07 -6.71
N LEU A 35 -1.97 4.94 -6.81
CA LEU A 35 -0.74 4.78 -7.61
C LEU A 35 -1.07 4.02 -8.88
N ILE A 36 -1.56 4.78 -9.87
CA ILE A 36 -1.93 4.27 -11.19
C ILE A 36 -0.70 4.26 -12.10
N GLY A 37 -0.39 3.10 -12.66
CA GLY A 37 0.70 2.90 -13.60
C GLY A 37 1.60 1.73 -13.24
N SER A 38 2.71 1.61 -13.97
CA SER A 38 3.63 0.49 -13.85
C SER A 38 4.38 0.47 -12.52
N ARG A 39 4.98 -0.69 -12.20
CA ARG A 39 5.88 -0.84 -11.04
C ARG A 39 7.18 -0.04 -11.18
N LYS A 40 7.52 0.41 -12.39
CA LYS A 40 8.69 1.26 -12.64
C LYS A 40 8.38 2.73 -12.32
N GLU A 41 7.17 3.19 -12.62
CA GLU A 41 6.73 4.56 -12.31
C GLU A 41 6.49 4.75 -10.82
N HIS A 42 5.91 3.73 -10.18
CA HIS A 42 5.65 3.72 -8.74
C HIS A 42 6.39 2.53 -8.12
N PRO A 43 7.69 2.59 -7.81
CA PRO A 43 8.34 1.52 -7.07
C PRO A 43 7.88 1.50 -5.60
N MET A 44 7.79 0.32 -4.99
CA MET A 44 7.36 0.15 -3.60
C MET A 44 8.57 -0.06 -2.68
N ASP A 45 9.60 0.76 -2.85
CA ASP A 45 10.83 0.73 -2.05
C ASP A 45 10.78 1.68 -0.86
N ALA A 46 11.76 1.58 0.04
CA ALA A 46 11.84 2.38 1.27
C ALA A 46 11.79 3.89 1.00
N ARG A 47 12.51 4.35 -0.03
CA ARG A 47 12.55 5.77 -0.41
C ARG A 47 11.16 6.26 -0.83
N THR A 48 10.50 5.52 -1.71
CA THR A 48 9.21 5.91 -2.27
C THR A 48 8.12 5.88 -1.22
N LEU A 49 8.08 4.84 -0.39
CA LEU A 49 7.11 4.71 0.69
C LEU A 49 7.31 5.76 1.79
N THR A 50 8.56 6.08 2.15
CA THR A 50 8.84 7.15 3.12
C THR A 50 8.50 8.54 2.57
N ASN A 51 8.74 8.79 1.27
CA ASN A 51 8.35 10.05 0.65
C ASN A 51 6.83 10.22 0.58
N LEU A 52 6.10 9.13 0.29
CA LEU A 52 4.64 9.14 0.20
C LEU A 52 3.98 9.20 1.58
N VAL A 53 4.52 8.45 2.54
CA VAL A 53 4.04 8.34 3.92
C VAL A 53 5.22 8.55 4.86
N PRO A 54 5.51 9.79 5.29
CA PRO A 54 6.67 10.11 6.13
C PRO A 54 6.75 9.35 7.46
N ARG A 55 5.63 8.83 7.96
CA ARG A 55 5.54 8.03 9.19
C ARG A 55 5.54 6.51 8.94
N PHE A 56 5.91 6.07 7.74
CA PHE A 56 5.88 4.65 7.34
C PHE A 56 6.61 3.74 8.33
N ALA A 57 7.83 4.10 8.75
CA ALA A 57 8.64 3.31 9.68
C ALA A 57 8.01 3.15 11.08
N ASP A 58 7.17 4.12 11.49
CA ASP A 58 6.53 4.15 12.81
C ASP A 58 5.15 3.46 12.83
N SER A 59 4.64 3.05 11.67
CA SER A 59 3.26 2.59 11.50
C SER A 59 3.12 1.06 11.62
N ASP A 60 1.91 0.59 11.91
CA ASP A 60 1.50 -0.79 11.62
C ASP A 60 1.14 -0.89 10.13
N ILE A 61 1.83 -1.79 9.43
CA ILE A 61 1.70 -2.00 7.99
C ILE A 61 0.80 -3.19 7.75
N TYR A 62 -0.33 -2.95 7.09
CA TYR A 62 -1.23 -3.98 6.60
C TYR A 62 -1.16 -4.01 5.08
N ILE A 63 -0.91 -5.18 4.51
CA ILE A 63 -0.79 -5.33 3.07
C ILE A 63 -1.48 -6.58 2.55
N CYS A 64 -2.21 -6.40 1.45
CA CYS A 64 -2.76 -7.47 0.64
C CYS A 64 -2.38 -7.24 -0.83
N GLY A 65 -2.28 -8.33 -1.59
CA GLY A 65 -2.02 -8.28 -3.01
C GLY A 65 -1.09 -9.40 -3.49
N PRO A 66 -0.62 -9.32 -4.75
CA PRO A 66 0.25 -10.34 -5.32
C PRO A 66 1.57 -10.46 -4.54
N GLY A 67 2.09 -11.69 -4.42
CA GLY A 67 3.34 -11.97 -3.69
C GLY A 67 4.50 -11.00 -3.99
N PRO A 68 4.80 -10.64 -5.26
CA PRO A 68 5.85 -9.67 -5.56
C PRO A 68 5.63 -8.26 -4.98
N LEU A 69 4.37 -7.83 -4.81
CA LEU A 69 4.06 -6.56 -4.15
C LEU A 69 4.30 -6.66 -2.64
N VAL A 70 3.81 -7.73 -2.02
CA VAL A 70 3.99 -7.99 -0.59
C VAL A 70 5.48 -8.02 -0.24
N GLU A 71 6.30 -8.74 -1.01
CA GLU A 71 7.74 -8.84 -0.78
C GLU A 71 8.48 -7.51 -1.01
N ALA A 72 8.07 -6.70 -1.98
CA ALA A 72 8.65 -5.36 -2.17
C ALA A 72 8.42 -4.47 -0.94
N VAL A 73 7.19 -4.43 -0.42
CA VAL A 73 6.87 -3.63 0.77
C VAL A 73 7.51 -4.24 2.03
N ARG A 74 7.63 -5.56 2.13
CA ARG A 74 8.36 -6.23 3.23
C ARG A 74 9.83 -5.87 3.24
N ASN A 75 10.48 -5.82 2.08
CA ASN A 75 11.87 -5.36 1.95
C ASN A 75 11.98 -3.89 2.36
N ALA A 76 11.10 -3.03 1.86
CA ALA A 76 11.08 -1.62 2.24
C ALA A 76 10.87 -1.39 3.75
N ALA A 77 9.94 -2.12 4.37
CA ALA A 77 9.70 -2.07 5.80
C ALA A 77 10.96 -2.47 6.60
N ARG A 78 11.66 -3.52 6.17
CA ARG A 78 12.94 -3.95 6.77
C ARG A 78 14.02 -2.88 6.63
N ASP A 79 14.17 -2.31 5.44
CA ASP A 79 15.18 -1.27 5.15
C ASP A 79 14.91 0.01 5.96
N CYS A 80 13.65 0.32 6.24
CA CYS A 80 13.22 1.41 7.12
C CYS A 80 13.31 1.07 8.63
N GLY A 81 13.63 -0.18 8.99
CA GLY A 81 13.72 -0.61 10.38
C GLY A 81 12.39 -0.86 11.09
N VAL A 82 11.30 -1.10 10.34
CA VAL A 82 9.98 -1.43 10.91
C VAL A 82 10.09 -2.70 11.77
N PRO A 83 9.62 -2.70 13.02
CA PRO A 83 9.59 -3.89 13.85
C PRO A 83 8.79 -5.03 13.20
N LYS A 84 9.31 -6.26 13.28
CA LYS A 84 8.68 -7.43 12.63
C LYS A 84 7.21 -7.66 13.04
N ASN A 85 6.84 -7.30 14.26
CA ASN A 85 5.48 -7.47 14.79
C ASN A 85 4.48 -6.40 14.32
N ARG A 86 4.92 -5.44 13.50
CA ARG A 86 4.09 -4.38 12.89
C ARG A 86 3.87 -4.57 11.39
N PHE A 87 4.31 -5.71 10.83
CA PHE A 87 4.09 -6.04 9.44
C PHE A 87 3.11 -7.21 9.35
N HIS A 88 1.96 -6.95 8.75
CA HIS A 88 0.85 -7.89 8.63
C HIS A 88 0.52 -8.07 7.15
N ASP A 89 0.75 -9.26 6.64
CA ASP A 89 0.43 -9.59 5.26
C ASP A 89 -0.63 -10.68 5.16
N GLU A 90 -1.58 -10.45 4.25
CA GLU A 90 -2.48 -11.48 3.73
C GLU A 90 -2.08 -11.75 2.27
N ALA A 91 -1.43 -12.90 2.05
CA ALA A 91 -1.10 -13.35 0.70
C ALA A 91 -2.34 -13.98 0.06
N PHE A 92 -3.04 -13.22 -0.79
CA PHE A 92 -3.99 -13.79 -1.75
C PHE A 92 -3.18 -14.52 -2.84
N ALA A 93 -2.82 -15.77 -2.56
CA ALA A 93 -2.30 -16.66 -3.59
C ALA A 93 -3.47 -17.15 -4.44
N PHE A 94 -3.49 -16.80 -5.73
CA PHE A 94 -4.31 -17.52 -6.68
C PHE A 94 -3.78 -18.95 -6.75
N HIS A 95 -4.55 -19.89 -6.21
CA HIS A 95 -4.33 -21.30 -6.44
C HIS A 95 -4.96 -21.55 -7.81
N SER A 96 -4.13 -21.72 -8.84
CA SER A 96 -4.62 -22.31 -10.07
C SER A 96 -4.83 -23.79 -9.79
N ASP A 97 -6.08 -24.25 -9.78
CA ASP A 97 -6.41 -25.67 -9.96
C ASP A 97 -5.98 -26.14 -11.36
#